data_AF-A0A1W9M0Y6-F1
#
_entry.id   AF-A0A1W9M0Y6-F1
#
_cell.length_a   1.000
_cell.length_b   1.000
_cell.length_c   1.000
_cell.angle_alpha   90.00
_cell.angle_beta   90.00
_cell.angle_gamma   90.00
#
_symmetry.space_group_name_H-M   'P 1'
#
loop_
_entity.id
_entity.type
_entity.pdbx_description
1 polymer ?
#
loop_
_entity_poly.entity_id
_entity_poly.type
_entity_poly.pdbx_seq_one_letter_code
_entity_poly.pdbx_strand_id
1 'polypeptide(L)' 'MHSSDKEHSSYGLENHGLRNLNEVYWSWPTARLYERIITLGEGRLSHLGPIVVRTGHHTGRSANDKFIVQE' A
#
# COMPACT_ATOMS: atom_id res chain seq x y z
N MET A 1 -6.57 27.81 6.71
CA MET A 1 -7.54 27.44 5.65
C MET A 1 -6.76 27.34 4.34
N HIS A 2 -6.33 26.13 3.99
CA HIS A 2 -5.86 25.81 2.64
C HIS A 2 -6.65 24.58 2.21
N SER A 3 -7.65 24.79 1.37
CA SER A 3 -8.40 23.73 0.69
C SER A 3 -7.46 22.92 -0.20
N SER A 4 -7.47 21.61 -0.03
CA SER A 4 -7.00 20.65 -1.04
C SER A 4 -8.10 19.62 -1.25
N ASP A 5 -9.19 20.05 -1.90
CA ASP A 5 -10.28 19.21 -2.36
C ASP A 5 -9.79 18.33 -3.53
N LYS A 6 -9.09 17.23 -3.20
CA LYS A 6 -9.05 15.91 -3.86
C LYS A 6 -7.76 15.17 -3.49
N GLU A 7 -7.66 14.69 -2.26
CA GLU A 7 -6.61 13.72 -1.91
C GLU A 7 -6.94 12.29 -2.36
N HIS A 8 -8.18 12.04 -2.82
CA HIS A 8 -8.74 10.69 -3.04
C HIS A 8 -9.47 10.61 -4.39
N SER A 9 -9.57 9.41 -4.95
CA SER A 9 -10.29 9.16 -6.22
C SER A 9 -11.74 9.65 -6.16
N SER A 10 -12.27 10.20 -7.26
CA SER A 10 -13.69 10.52 -7.38
C SER A 10 -14.58 9.27 -7.45
N TYR A 11 -13.98 8.10 -7.69
CA TYR A 11 -14.64 6.80 -7.61
C TYR A 11 -14.29 6.17 -6.27
N GLY A 12 -15.28 6.08 -5.38
CA GLY A 12 -15.08 5.63 -3.99
C GLY A 12 -14.85 4.13 -3.85
N LEU A 13 -14.23 3.74 -2.73
CA LEU A 13 -13.82 2.36 -2.43
C LEU A 13 -15.00 1.39 -2.30
N GLU A 14 -16.18 1.90 -1.92
CA GLU A 14 -17.42 1.15 -1.84
C GLU A 14 -17.84 0.57 -3.20
N ASN A 15 -17.52 1.26 -4.29
CA ASN A 15 -17.81 0.79 -5.64
C ASN A 15 -16.88 -0.36 -6.07
N HIS A 16 -15.75 -0.54 -5.39
CA HIS A 16 -14.87 -1.71 -5.51
C HIS A 16 -15.27 -2.86 -4.58
N GLY A 17 -16.40 -2.74 -3.87
CA GLY A 17 -16.89 -3.76 -2.94
C GLY A 17 -16.21 -3.77 -1.56
N LEU A 18 -15.34 -2.80 -1.27
CA LEU A 18 -14.68 -2.68 0.03
C LEU A 18 -15.62 -2.09 1.08
N ARG A 19 -15.69 -2.71 2.26
CA ARG A 19 -16.56 -2.31 3.38
C ARG A 19 -15.84 -2.49 4.71
N ASN A 20 -16.31 -1.81 5.76
CA ASN A 20 -15.77 -1.90 7.13
C ASN A 20 -14.26 -1.62 7.21
N LEU A 21 -13.79 -0.66 6.42
CA LEU A 21 -12.39 -0.24 6.44
C LEU A 21 -12.11 0.51 7.74
N ASN A 22 -11.00 0.18 8.40
CA ASN A 22 -10.56 0.88 9.61
C ASN A 22 -10.08 2.30 9.26
N GLU A 23 -8.93 2.38 8.57
CA GLU A 23 -8.40 3.65 8.08
C GLU A 23 -8.00 3.51 6.61
N VAL A 24 -8.11 4.62 5.88
CA VAL A 24 -7.80 4.70 4.46
C VAL A 24 -6.78 5.79 4.24
N TYR A 25 -5.61 5.40 3.74
CA TYR A 25 -4.48 6.29 3.53
C TYR A 25 -4.21 6.46 2.05
N TRP A 26 -4.48 7.66 1.53
CA TRP A 26 -4.21 7.98 0.14
C TRP A 26 -2.96 8.84 0.02
N SER A 27 -2.14 8.54 -0.98
CA SER A 27 -1.02 9.39 -1.41
C SER A 27 -0.09 9.83 -0.27
N TRP A 28 0.11 8.98 0.73
CA TRP A 28 0.97 9.30 1.87
C TRP A 28 2.40 9.63 1.42
N PRO A 29 3.03 10.66 2.02
CA PRO A 29 4.43 10.96 1.73
C PRO A 29 5.32 9.84 2.25
N THR A 30 6.49 9.69 1.63
CA THR A 30 7.48 8.65 1.98
C THR A 30 7.79 8.59 3.46
N ALA A 31 7.90 9.74 4.15
CA ALA A 31 8.17 9.78 5.59
C ALA A 31 7.10 9.05 6.41
N ARG A 32 5.81 9.22 6.08
CA ARG A 32 4.71 8.51 6.74
C ARG A 32 4.75 7.02 6.48
N LEU A 33 5.11 6.61 5.27
CA LEU A 33 5.27 5.20 4.93
C LEU A 33 6.40 4.56 5.75
N TYR A 34 7.53 5.24 5.91
CA TYR A 34 8.66 4.79 6.73
C TYR A 34 8.25 4.57 8.19
N GLU A 35 7.62 5.58 8.80
CA GLU A 35 7.13 5.50 10.18
C GLU A 35 6.19 4.30 10.38
N ARG A 36 5.26 4.11 9.43
CA ARG A 36 4.26 3.05 9.52
C ARG A 36 4.89 1.66 9.41
N ILE A 37 5.78 1.45 8.44
CA ILE A 37 6.47 0.17 8.25
C ILE A 37 7.26 -0.23 9.51
N ILE A 38 7.98 0.74 10.10
CA ILE A 38 8.78 0.50 11.31
C ILE A 38 7.86 0.22 12.51
N THR A 39 6.80 1.01 12.68
CA THR A 39 5.86 0.86 13.81
C THR A 39 5.13 -0.49 13.79
N LEU A 40 4.79 -0.98 12.58
CA LEU A 40 4.13 -2.28 12.40
C LEU A 40 5.11 -3.46 12.39
N GLY A 41 6.42 -3.21 12.36
CA GLY A 41 7.44 -4.25 12.29
C GLY A 41 7.50 -5.00 10.95
N GLU A 42 6.92 -4.44 9.88
CA GLU A 42 6.86 -5.05 8.55
C GLU A 42 8.19 -4.99 7.80
N GLY A 43 9.08 -4.09 8.22
CA GLY A 43 10.40 -3.88 7.62
C GLY A 43 11.39 -3.27 8.60
N ARG A 44 12.65 -3.22 8.21
CA ARG A 44 13.74 -2.67 9.02
C ARG A 44 14.54 -1.64 8.23
N LEU A 45 14.95 -0.57 8.90
CA LEU A 45 15.87 0.41 8.32
C LEU A 45 17.26 -0.22 8.19
N SER A 46 17.82 -0.18 6.99
CA SER A 46 19.17 -0.64 6.70
C SER A 46 20.18 0.51 6.67
N HIS A 47 21.46 0.17 6.58
CA HIS A 47 22.50 1.16 6.40
C HIS A 47 22.23 2.00 5.14
N LEU A 48 22.45 3.32 5.24
CA LEU A 48 22.16 4.35 4.22
C LEU A 48 20.68 4.69 4.01
N GLY A 49 19.77 4.14 4.80
CA GLY A 49 18.37 4.57 4.83
C GLY A 49 17.33 3.73 4.06
N PRO A 50 17.64 2.75 3.19
CA PRO A 50 16.59 1.90 2.61
C PRO A 50 15.86 1.06 3.67
N ILE A 51 14.58 0.78 3.40
CA ILE A 51 13.80 -0.21 4.15
C ILE A 51 13.99 -1.59 3.53
N VAL A 52 14.38 -2.56 4.36
CA VAL A 52 14.51 -3.98 3.99
C VAL A 52 13.30 -4.74 4.52
N VAL A 53 12.67 -5.50 3.64
CA VAL A 53 11.49 -6.32 3.92
C VAL A 53 11.74 -7.77 3.50
N ARG A 54 10.93 -8.70 4.03
CA ARG A 54 10.95 -10.12 3.66
C ARG A 54 9.58 -10.54 3.12
N THR A 55 9.52 -11.02 1.89
CA THR A 55 8.27 -11.44 1.22
C THR A 55 7.89 -12.92 1.47
N GLY A 56 8.58 -13.57 2.40
CA GLY A 56 8.29 -14.95 2.80
C GLY A 56 8.55 -15.96 1.68
N HIS A 57 7.56 -16.78 1.37
CA HIS A 57 7.64 -17.83 0.35
C HIS A 57 7.61 -17.30 -1.09
N HIS A 58 7.04 -16.11 -1.30
CA HIS A 58 6.90 -15.51 -2.63
C HIS A 58 8.07 -14.56 -2.91
N THR A 59 9.24 -15.12 -3.22
CA THR A 59 10.48 -14.36 -3.50
C THR A 59 10.66 -14.02 -4.97
N GLY A 60 9.70 -14.37 -5.82
CA GLY A 60 9.73 -14.17 -7.27
C GLY A 60 8.32 -14.15 -7.87
N ARG A 61 8.23 -14.20 -9.20
CA ARG A 61 6.94 -14.20 -9.92
C ARG A 61 6.31 -15.59 -9.92
N SER A 62 5.01 -15.67 -9.66
CA SER A 62 4.20 -16.86 -9.92
C SER A 62 3.52 -16.75 -11.29
N ALA A 63 4.24 -17.05 -12.37
CA ALA A 63 3.72 -16.87 -13.74
C ALA A 63 2.44 -17.68 -14.02
N ASN A 64 2.31 -18.86 -13.41
CA ASN A 64 1.15 -19.74 -13.58
C ASN A 64 -0.12 -19.23 -12.88
N ASP A 65 0.00 -18.27 -11.95
CA ASP A 65 -1.14 -17.72 -11.20
C ASP A 65 -1.70 -16.44 -11.85
N LYS A 66 -1.25 -16.09 -13.07
CA LYS A 66 -1.72 -14.93 -13.82
C LYS A 66 -2.76 -15.35 -14.85
N PHE A 67 -3.96 -14.77 -14.72
CA PHE A 67 -5.09 -15.04 -15.62
C PHE A 67 -5.58 -13.75 -16.31
N ILE A 68 -6.29 -13.92 -17.42
CA ILE A 68 -6.98 -12.85 -18.15
C ILE A 68 -8.45 -13.26 -18.24
N VAL A 69 -9.36 -12.35 -17.85
CA VAL A 69 -10.80 -12.60 -17.98
C VAL A 69 -11.16 -12.59 -19.46
N GLN A 70 -11.84 -13.64 -19.91
CA GLN A 70 -12.45 -13.67 -21.24
C GLN A 70 -13.89 -13.15 -21.08
N GLU A 71 -14.14 -11.99 -21.67
CA GLU A 71 -15.46 -11.34 -21.72
C GLU A 71 -16.36 -11.93 -22.82
#